data_AF-A0A932SU88-F1
#
_entry.id   AF-A0A932SU88-F1
#
_cell.length_a   1.000
_cell.length_b   1.000
_cell.length_c   1.000
_cell.angle_alpha   90.00
_cell.angle_beta   90.00
_cell.angle_gamma   90.00
#
_symmetry.space_group_name_H-M   'P 1'
#
loop_
_entity.id
_entity.type
_entity.pdbx_description
1 polymer ?
#
loop_
_entity_poly.entity_id
_entity_poly.type
_entity_poly.pdbx_seq_one_letter_code
_entity_poly.pdbx_strand_id
1 'polypeptide(L)'
;MLNWRNVSLIFHREVRDQLRDRRTLFMIAVLPLLLYPALGLGMMRLSLGFREQPQTVAILGAENLPDEPALLEDNRFAERWFRKSSDRSSQAAASAAGKLIVISDLPGSADRAAALDPALNARQLLERAQAIGKILENGEIQKKDNQRAGELFGSSGLKTVVIVPAGFAEELSRVRDQLAKHHEGTGVSAEYPRPAIRKSPSPSIRRRMTWHCPNRSPPASGANCFRRS
;
A
#
# COMPACT_ATOMS: atom_id res chain seq x y z
N MET A 1 72.26 -8.31 -16.75
CA MET A 1 71.11 -9.04 -17.33
C MET A 1 70.43 -9.83 -16.22
N LEU A 2 69.13 -9.66 -16.04
CA LEU A 2 68.39 -10.39 -14.99
C LEU A 2 68.38 -11.88 -15.34
N ASN A 3 68.87 -12.75 -14.44
CA ASN A 3 68.96 -14.17 -14.72
C ASN A 3 67.57 -14.83 -14.54
N TRP A 4 66.75 -14.74 -15.59
CA TRP A 4 65.33 -15.14 -15.63
C TRP A 4 65.08 -16.59 -15.19
N ARG A 5 66.06 -17.48 -15.41
CA ARG A 5 66.00 -18.88 -14.94
C ARG A 5 65.91 -18.97 -13.42
N ASN A 6 66.71 -18.19 -12.69
CA ASN A 6 66.72 -18.21 -11.23
C ASN A 6 65.44 -17.60 -10.65
N VAL A 7 64.96 -16.50 -11.25
CA VAL A 7 63.71 -15.84 -10.84
C VAL A 7 62.51 -16.78 -11.02
N SER A 8 62.44 -17.49 -12.15
CA SER A 8 61.36 -18.45 -12.41
C SER A 8 61.36 -19.64 -11.44
N LEU A 9 62.54 -20.13 -11.03
CA LEU A 9 62.64 -21.24 -10.07
C LEU A 9 62.18 -20.82 -8.66
N ILE A 10 62.58 -19.61 -8.23
CA ILE A 10 62.15 -19.05 -6.94
C ILE A 10 60.64 -18.79 -6.95
N PHE A 11 60.12 -18.18 -8.02
CA PHE A 11 58.69 -17.90 -8.16
C PHE A 11 57.84 -19.17 -8.10
N HIS A 12 58.22 -20.22 -8.84
CA HIS A 12 57.47 -21.47 -8.81
C HIS A 12 57.50 -22.12 -7.41
N ARG A 13 58.63 -22.04 -6.70
CA ARG A 13 58.72 -22.55 -5.33
C ARG A 13 57.78 -21.79 -4.40
N GLU A 14 57.79 -20.46 -4.46
CA GLU A 14 56.98 -19.58 -3.62
C GLU A 14 55.47 -19.73 -3.90
N VAL A 15 55.08 -19.81 -5.18
CA VAL A 15 53.67 -20.04 -5.56
C VAL A 15 53.20 -21.41 -5.08
N ARG A 16 54.03 -22.45 -5.19
CA ARG A 16 53.70 -23.77 -4.64
C ARG A 16 53.57 -23.73 -3.12
N ASP A 17 54.39 -22.93 -2.44
CA ASP A 17 54.35 -22.77 -0.98
C ASP A 17 53.08 -22.02 -0.54
N GLN A 18 52.71 -20.94 -1.23
CA GLN A 18 51.44 -20.24 -1.00
C GLN A 18 50.20 -21.08 -1.35
N LEU A 19 50.27 -21.93 -2.38
CA LEU A 19 49.20 -22.89 -2.70
C LEU A 19 49.05 -23.97 -1.62
N ARG A 20 50.11 -24.28 -0.88
CA ARG A 20 50.06 -25.22 0.26
C ARG A 20 49.39 -24.59 1.48
N ASP A 21 49.52 -23.28 1.64
CA ASP A 21 48.75 -22.51 2.63
C ASP A 21 47.31 -22.24 2.14
N ARG A 22 46.53 -23.32 2.12
CA ARG A 22 45.11 -23.30 1.78
C ARG A 22 44.28 -22.35 2.64
N ARG A 23 44.75 -21.97 3.83
CA ARG A 23 44.01 -21.06 4.74
C ARG A 23 44.07 -19.64 4.20
N THR A 24 45.25 -19.19 3.78
CA THR A 24 45.49 -17.86 3.22
C THR A 24 44.91 -17.74 1.81
N LEU A 25 45.13 -18.76 0.95
CA LEU A 25 44.59 -18.74 -0.41
C LEU A 25 43.05 -18.79 -0.44
N PHE A 26 42.43 -19.51 0.51
CA PHE A 26 40.98 -19.51 0.66
C PHE A 26 40.45 -18.13 1.07
N MET A 27 41.09 -17.45 2.03
CA MET A 27 40.66 -16.12 2.48
C MET A 27 40.84 -15.03 1.41
N ILE A 28 41.91 -15.06 0.62
CA ILE A 28 42.21 -14.00 -0.36
C ILE A 28 41.47 -14.21 -1.69
N ALA A 29 41.31 -15.46 -2.14
CA ALA A 29 40.69 -15.75 -3.43
C ALA A 29 39.26 -16.28 -3.29
N VAL A 30 39.05 -17.31 -2.48
CA VAL A 30 37.77 -18.04 -2.44
C VAL A 30 36.70 -17.29 -1.64
N LEU A 31 37.04 -16.75 -0.47
CA LEU A 31 36.13 -16.01 0.37
C LEU A 31 35.53 -14.80 -0.35
N PRO A 32 36.30 -13.86 -0.95
CA PRO A 32 35.70 -12.73 -1.65
C PRO A 32 34.91 -13.17 -2.89
N LEU A 33 35.37 -14.20 -3.61
CA LEU A 33 34.66 -14.74 -4.78
C LEU A 33 33.29 -15.34 -4.41
N LEU A 34 33.12 -15.85 -3.18
CA LEU A 34 31.82 -16.34 -2.69
C LEU A 34 31.02 -15.25 -1.98
N LEU A 35 31.64 -14.50 -1.08
CA LEU A 35 31.00 -13.51 -0.22
C LEU A 35 30.47 -12.33 -1.01
N TYR A 36 31.23 -11.80 -1.97
CA TYR A 36 30.81 -10.59 -2.70
C TYR A 36 29.59 -10.88 -3.59
N PRO A 37 29.54 -11.98 -4.37
CA PRO A 37 28.34 -12.34 -5.09
C PRO A 37 27.18 -12.71 -4.16
N ALA A 38 27.43 -13.38 -3.03
CA ALA A 38 26.36 -13.71 -2.07
C ALA A 38 25.72 -12.45 -1.48
N LEU A 39 26.52 -11.45 -1.10
CA LEU A 39 26.04 -10.16 -0.62
C LEU A 39 25.31 -9.39 -1.73
N GLY A 40 25.84 -9.39 -2.96
CA GLY A 40 25.20 -8.73 -4.10
C GLY A 40 23.84 -9.34 -4.44
N LEU A 41 23.75 -10.68 -4.52
CA LEU A 41 22.50 -11.40 -4.72
C LEU A 41 21.53 -11.20 -3.54
N GLY A 42 22.04 -11.18 -2.31
CA GLY A 42 21.25 -10.88 -1.12
C GLY A 42 20.63 -9.48 -1.19
N MET A 43 21.43 -8.47 -1.53
CA MET A 43 20.96 -7.09 -1.70
C MET A 43 19.95 -6.96 -2.85
N MET A 44 20.18 -7.65 -3.97
CA MET A 44 19.24 -7.67 -5.09
C MET A 44 17.90 -8.31 -4.69
N ARG A 45 17.91 -9.43 -3.96
CA ARG A 45 16.68 -10.08 -3.46
C ARG A 45 15.91 -9.17 -2.51
N LEU A 46 16.61 -8.50 -1.59
CA LEU A 46 15.99 -7.52 -0.70
C LEU A 46 15.38 -6.36 -1.50
N SER A 47 16.13 -5.78 -2.44
CA SER A 47 15.66 -4.68 -3.29
C SER A 47 14.44 -5.07 -4.14
N LEU A 48 14.37 -6.31 -4.62
CA LEU A 48 13.22 -6.81 -5.36
C LEU A 48 12.02 -7.07 -4.45
N GLY A 49 12.24 -7.54 -3.21
CA GLY A 49 11.18 -7.64 -2.20
C GLY A 49 10.66 -6.28 -1.72
N PHE A 50 11.50 -5.25 -1.77
CA PHE A 50 11.12 -3.86 -1.52
C PHE A 50 10.51 -3.15 -2.74
N ARG A 51 10.37 -3.81 -3.91
CA ARG A 51 9.58 -3.22 -5.00
C ARG A 51 8.19 -2.96 -4.46
N GLU A 52 7.88 -1.68 -4.33
CA GLU A 52 6.68 -1.20 -3.68
C GLU A 52 5.48 -1.70 -4.49
N GLN A 53 4.80 -2.71 -3.98
CA GLN A 53 3.65 -3.29 -4.66
C GLN A 53 2.63 -2.19 -4.97
N PRO A 54 2.10 -2.13 -6.20
CA PRO A 54 1.08 -1.16 -6.55
C PRO A 54 -0.08 -1.29 -5.58
N GLN A 55 -0.49 -0.15 -5.03
CA GLN A 55 -1.46 -0.14 -3.96
C GLN A 55 -2.83 -0.27 -4.60
N THR A 56 -3.40 -1.47 -4.50
CA THR A 56 -4.69 -1.76 -5.12
C THR A 56 -5.82 -1.25 -4.24
N VAL A 57 -6.66 -0.40 -4.82
CA VAL A 57 -7.88 0.14 -4.21
C VAL A 57 -9.07 -0.45 -4.93
N ALA A 58 -9.94 -1.17 -4.23
CA ALA A 58 -11.18 -1.65 -4.80
C ALA A 58 -12.32 -0.66 -4.49
N ILE A 59 -13.15 -0.37 -5.48
CA ILE A 59 -14.33 0.49 -5.35
C ILE A 59 -15.56 -0.35 -5.73
N LEU A 60 -16.53 -0.42 -4.83
CA LEU A 60 -17.81 -1.10 -5.04
C LEU A 60 -18.91 -0.04 -5.15
N GLY A 61 -19.90 -0.28 -5.99
CA GLY A 61 -20.93 0.68 -6.35
C GLY A 61 -20.37 1.80 -7.23
N ALA A 62 -19.42 1.50 -8.11
CA ALA A 62 -18.74 2.52 -8.89
C ALA A 62 -19.66 3.27 -9.88
N GLU A 63 -20.79 2.67 -10.24
CA GLU A 63 -21.87 3.29 -11.01
C GLU A 63 -22.62 4.39 -10.26
N ASN A 64 -22.53 4.43 -8.92
CA ASN A 64 -23.17 5.45 -8.09
C ASN A 64 -22.25 6.65 -7.80
N LEU A 65 -21.10 6.74 -8.46
CA LEU A 65 -20.24 7.92 -8.39
C LEU A 65 -20.76 9.04 -9.29
N PRO A 66 -20.55 10.30 -8.91
CA PRO A 66 -20.85 11.43 -9.79
C PRO A 66 -19.96 11.41 -11.04
N ASP A 67 -20.55 11.61 -12.22
CA ASP A 67 -19.81 11.77 -13.48
C ASP A 67 -19.00 13.07 -13.50
N GLU A 68 -19.50 14.12 -12.85
CA GLU A 68 -18.86 15.43 -12.80
C GLU A 68 -18.77 16.00 -11.38
N PRO A 69 -17.57 16.38 -10.92
CA PRO A 69 -16.25 16.09 -11.50
C PRO A 69 -15.89 14.60 -11.40
N ALA A 70 -15.43 14.00 -12.50
CA ALA A 70 -15.03 12.60 -12.55
C ALA A 70 -13.97 12.26 -11.48
N LEU A 71 -14.25 11.27 -10.64
CA LEU A 71 -13.30 10.76 -9.64
C LEU A 71 -12.27 9.82 -10.25
N LEU A 72 -12.70 9.03 -11.24
CA LEU A 72 -11.93 7.98 -11.86
C LEU A 72 -11.71 8.30 -13.34
N GLU A 73 -10.48 8.09 -13.79
CA GLU A 73 -10.10 8.09 -15.20
C GLU A 73 -9.54 6.68 -15.45
N ASP A 74 -10.35 5.83 -16.10
CA ASP A 74 -10.14 4.39 -16.21
C ASP A 74 -9.98 3.68 -14.85
N ASN A 75 -8.84 3.03 -14.63
CA ASN A 75 -8.48 2.31 -13.41
C ASN A 75 -7.52 3.14 -12.55
N ARG A 76 -7.60 4.47 -12.65
CA ARG A 76 -6.82 5.43 -11.86
C ARG A 76 -7.73 6.53 -11.33
N PHE A 77 -7.27 7.20 -10.28
CA PHE A 77 -7.91 8.43 -9.83
C PHE A 77 -7.55 9.58 -10.76
N ALA A 78 -8.52 10.44 -11.08
CA ALA A 78 -8.28 11.61 -11.90
C ALA A 78 -7.21 12.51 -11.26
N GLU A 79 -6.22 12.96 -12.05
CA GLU A 79 -5.06 13.71 -11.54
C GLU A 79 -5.47 15.00 -10.81
N ARG A 80 -6.60 15.59 -11.19
CA ARG A 80 -7.18 16.80 -10.60
C ARG A 80 -7.37 16.72 -9.08
N TRP A 81 -7.59 15.52 -8.54
CA TRP A 81 -7.82 15.31 -7.10
C TRP A 81 -6.53 15.28 -6.29
N PHE A 82 -5.38 15.20 -6.97
CA PHE A 82 -4.07 15.26 -6.33
C PHE A 82 -3.55 16.70 -6.38
N ARG A 83 -3.06 17.20 -5.24
CA ARG A 83 -2.42 18.52 -5.22
C ARG A 83 -1.17 18.49 -6.10
N LYS A 84 -1.14 19.32 -7.13
CA LYS A 84 0.11 19.82 -7.73
C LYS A 84 0.81 20.68 -6.68
N SER A 85 1.62 20.08 -5.80
CA SER A 85 2.56 20.90 -5.03
C SER A 85 3.67 21.43 -5.95
N SER A 86 4.30 22.54 -5.63
CA SER A 86 5.44 23.10 -6.36
C SER A 86 6.80 22.67 -5.79
N ASP A 87 6.80 21.96 -4.66
CA ASP A 87 8.00 21.47 -3.98
C ASP A 87 8.22 19.97 -4.22
N ARG A 88 9.39 19.41 -3.91
CA ARG A 88 9.77 17.97 -4.04
C ARG A 88 8.71 16.94 -3.59
N SER A 89 7.72 17.35 -2.79
CA SER A 89 6.52 16.57 -2.43
C SER A 89 5.57 16.30 -3.60
N SER A 90 5.67 17.06 -4.69
CA SER A 90 4.80 17.03 -5.88
C SER A 90 5.10 15.86 -6.79
N GLN A 91 6.39 15.59 -6.98
CA GLN A 91 6.88 14.40 -7.65
C GLN A 91 6.43 13.14 -6.91
N ALA A 92 6.40 13.18 -5.57
CA ALA A 92 5.88 12.09 -4.76
C ALA A 92 4.36 11.93 -4.88
N ALA A 93 3.59 13.03 -4.97
CA ALA A 93 2.13 12.99 -5.13
C ALA A 93 1.69 12.51 -6.53
N ALA A 94 2.33 13.01 -7.60
CA ALA A 94 2.10 12.54 -8.97
C ALA A 94 2.56 11.09 -9.14
N SER A 95 3.69 10.71 -8.54
CA SER A 95 4.15 9.32 -8.49
C SER A 95 3.20 8.42 -7.67
N ALA A 96 2.53 8.95 -6.64
CA ALA A 96 1.54 8.21 -5.86
C ALA A 96 0.23 7.99 -6.63
N ALA A 97 -0.24 8.97 -7.41
CA ALA A 97 -1.39 8.82 -8.31
C ALA A 97 -1.13 7.73 -9.38
N GLY A 98 0.08 7.71 -9.96
CA GLY A 98 0.52 6.65 -10.88
C GLY A 98 0.71 5.27 -10.22
N LYS A 99 0.78 5.21 -8.90
CA LYS A 99 1.04 3.97 -8.13
C LYS A 99 -0.24 3.30 -7.59
N LEU A 100 -1.35 4.03 -7.56
CA LEU A 100 -2.65 3.51 -7.16
C LEU A 100 -3.33 2.88 -8.38
N ILE A 101 -3.63 1.58 -8.28
CA ILE A 101 -4.46 0.89 -9.26
C ILE A 101 -5.84 0.75 -8.63
N VAL A 102 -6.85 1.30 -9.30
CA VAL A 102 -8.24 1.21 -8.88
C VAL A 102 -8.88 0.03 -9.59
N ILE A 103 -9.61 -0.81 -8.87
CA ILE A 103 -10.45 -1.86 -9.45
C ILE A 103 -11.89 -1.59 -9.01
N SER A 104 -12.73 -1.18 -9.96
CA SER A 104 -14.17 -1.08 -9.74
C SER A 104 -14.92 -2.34 -10.14
N ASP A 105 -16.18 -2.43 -9.71
CA ASP A 105 -17.18 -3.44 -10.09
C ASP A 105 -17.83 -3.21 -11.47
N LEU A 106 -17.44 -2.15 -12.19
CA LEU A 106 -17.87 -1.92 -13.56
C LEU A 106 -17.34 -3.01 -14.52
N PRO A 107 -18.11 -3.37 -15.56
CA PRO A 107 -17.67 -4.36 -16.53
C PRO A 107 -16.36 -3.95 -17.22
N GLY A 108 -15.43 -4.90 -17.36
CA GLY A 108 -14.12 -4.70 -17.99
C GLY A 108 -13.12 -3.88 -17.16
N SER A 109 -13.48 -3.44 -15.94
CA SER A 109 -12.54 -2.77 -15.02
C SER A 109 -11.39 -3.68 -14.61
N ALA A 110 -11.69 -4.94 -14.24
CA ALA A 110 -10.65 -5.90 -13.85
C ALA A 110 -9.68 -6.20 -15.00
N ASP A 111 -10.18 -6.29 -16.24
CA ASP A 111 -9.35 -6.56 -17.41
C ASP A 111 -8.44 -5.36 -17.74
N ARG A 112 -8.97 -4.14 -17.63
CA ARG A 112 -8.19 -2.90 -17.76
C ARG A 112 -7.13 -2.76 -16.67
N ALA A 113 -7.45 -3.10 -15.43
CA ALA A 113 -6.47 -3.13 -14.33
C ALA A 113 -5.35 -4.16 -14.57
N ALA A 114 -5.68 -5.35 -15.08
CA ALA A 114 -4.69 -6.37 -15.43
C ALA A 114 -3.82 -5.96 -16.63
N ALA A 115 -4.34 -5.14 -17.55
CA ALA A 115 -3.53 -4.57 -18.63
C ALA A 115 -2.52 -3.52 -18.13
N LEU A 116 -2.84 -2.80 -17.04
CA LEU A 116 -1.92 -1.83 -16.41
C LEU A 116 -0.80 -2.52 -15.63
N ASP A 117 -1.09 -3.64 -14.98
CA ASP A 117 -0.11 -4.46 -14.27
C ASP A 117 -0.38 -5.96 -14.50
N PRO A 118 0.35 -6.63 -15.40
CA PRO A 118 0.19 -8.05 -15.66
C PRO A 118 0.47 -8.96 -14.47
N ALA A 119 1.19 -8.48 -13.44
CA ALA A 119 1.42 -9.25 -12.22
C ALA A 119 0.22 -9.21 -11.26
N LEU A 120 -0.78 -8.36 -11.52
CA LEU A 120 -1.95 -8.16 -10.69
C LEU A 120 -3.05 -9.17 -11.03
N ASN A 121 -3.45 -9.99 -10.05
CA ASN A 121 -4.61 -10.87 -10.17
C ASN A 121 -5.93 -10.09 -9.99
N ALA A 122 -6.22 -9.17 -10.91
CA ALA A 122 -7.30 -8.17 -10.78
C ALA A 122 -8.68 -8.79 -10.57
N ARG A 123 -9.02 -9.88 -11.28
CA ARG A 123 -10.30 -10.59 -11.12
C ARG A 123 -10.47 -11.18 -9.72
N GLN A 124 -9.45 -11.87 -9.22
CA GLN A 124 -9.48 -12.46 -7.88
C GLN A 124 -9.56 -11.38 -6.79
N LEU A 125 -8.92 -10.23 -6.99
CA LEU A 125 -9.00 -9.09 -6.08
C LEU A 125 -10.40 -8.47 -6.06
N LEU A 126 -11.05 -8.36 -7.23
CA LEU A 126 -12.44 -7.87 -7.33
C LEU A 126 -13.42 -8.82 -6.63
N GLU A 127 -13.30 -10.13 -6.86
CA GLU A 127 -14.14 -11.14 -6.18
C GLU A 127 -14.01 -11.06 -4.65
N ARG A 128 -12.77 -10.90 -4.16
CA ARG A 128 -12.50 -10.71 -2.72
C ARG A 128 -13.11 -9.40 -2.21
N ALA A 129 -12.99 -8.31 -2.96
CA ALA A 129 -13.58 -7.03 -2.61
C ALA A 129 -15.11 -7.16 -2.50
N GLN A 130 -15.77 -7.78 -3.47
CA GLN A 130 -17.22 -8.02 -3.45
C GLN A 130 -17.65 -8.91 -2.27
N ALA A 131 -16.87 -9.94 -1.95
CA ALA A 131 -17.13 -10.77 -0.76
C ALA A 131 -17.04 -9.96 0.54
N ILE A 132 -16.06 -9.06 0.65
CA ILE A 132 -15.93 -8.14 1.78
C ILE A 132 -17.10 -7.14 1.82
N GLY A 133 -17.49 -6.60 0.66
CA GLY A 133 -18.63 -5.69 0.51
C GLY A 133 -19.93 -6.30 1.02
N LYS A 134 -20.25 -7.53 0.59
CA LYS A 134 -21.44 -8.27 1.04
C LYS A 134 -21.49 -8.48 2.55
N ILE A 135 -20.34 -8.70 3.20
CA ILE A 135 -20.27 -8.83 4.66
C ILE A 135 -20.57 -7.48 5.34
N LEU A 136 -20.09 -6.38 4.75
CA LEU A 136 -20.26 -5.03 5.28
C LEU A 136 -21.66 -4.44 5.02
N GLU A 137 -22.34 -4.85 3.95
CA GLU A 137 -23.72 -4.46 3.65
C GLU A 137 -24.75 -5.21 4.49
N ASN A 138 -24.56 -6.53 4.69
CA ASN A 138 -25.51 -7.36 5.43
C ASN A 138 -25.42 -7.19 6.96
N GLY A 139 -24.30 -6.64 7.45
CA GLY A 139 -24.13 -6.30 8.86
C GLY A 139 -24.33 -4.82 9.07
N GLU A 140 -25.47 -4.42 9.65
CA GLU A 140 -25.61 -3.10 10.30
C GLU A 140 -24.49 -2.93 11.33
N ILE A 141 -23.32 -2.43 10.91
CA ILE A 141 -22.18 -1.92 11.70
C ILE A 141 -22.05 -2.57 13.10
N GLN A 142 -22.14 -3.91 13.19
CA GLN A 142 -21.96 -4.60 14.45
C GLN A 142 -20.47 -4.86 14.63
N LYS A 143 -19.93 -4.49 15.79
CA LYS A 143 -18.48 -4.56 16.12
C LYS A 143 -17.84 -5.94 15.83
N LYS A 144 -18.63 -7.01 15.74
CA LYS A 144 -18.18 -8.39 15.50
C LYS A 144 -17.87 -8.68 14.03
N ASP A 145 -18.61 -8.08 13.09
CA ASP A 145 -18.39 -8.29 11.64
C ASP A 145 -17.14 -7.55 11.15
N ASN A 146 -16.79 -6.45 11.81
CA ASN A 146 -15.55 -5.71 11.55
C ASN A 146 -14.29 -6.57 11.77
N GLN A 147 -14.31 -7.52 12.71
CA GLN A 147 -13.16 -8.38 12.96
C GLN A 147 -13.00 -9.42 11.84
N ARG A 148 -14.10 -10.04 11.42
CA ARG A 148 -14.11 -11.02 10.32
C ARG A 148 -13.78 -10.37 8.98
N ALA A 149 -14.34 -9.19 8.72
CA ALA A 149 -13.98 -8.38 7.56
C ALA A 149 -12.50 -7.98 7.60
N GLY A 150 -11.95 -7.60 8.77
CA GLY A 150 -10.54 -7.25 8.94
C GLY A 150 -9.57 -8.41 8.68
N GLU A 151 -9.90 -9.63 9.09
CA GLU A 151 -9.10 -10.84 8.84
C GLU A 151 -9.09 -11.22 7.35
N LEU A 152 -10.25 -11.19 6.70
CA LEU A 152 -10.37 -11.41 5.26
C LEU A 152 -9.65 -10.31 4.48
N PHE A 153 -9.73 -9.06 4.94
CA PHE A 153 -9.03 -7.94 4.32
C PHE A 153 -7.51 -8.08 4.40
N GLY A 154 -6.99 -8.44 5.58
CA GLY A 154 -5.54 -8.58 5.82
C GLY A 154 -4.88 -9.65 4.94
N SER A 155 -5.64 -10.66 4.51
CA SER A 155 -5.17 -11.73 3.60
C SER A 155 -5.54 -11.52 2.14
N SER A 156 -6.44 -10.57 1.83
CA SER A 156 -6.99 -10.36 0.49
C SER A 156 -5.99 -9.79 -0.52
N GLY A 157 -4.90 -9.15 -0.07
CA GLY A 157 -3.98 -8.39 -0.92
C GLY A 157 -4.50 -7.00 -1.31
N LEU A 158 -5.72 -6.62 -0.89
CA LEU A 158 -6.26 -5.27 -1.06
C LEU A 158 -5.70 -4.33 0.01
N LYS A 159 -5.41 -3.08 -0.37
CA LYS A 159 -5.02 -2.06 0.61
C LYS A 159 -6.22 -1.26 1.11
N THR A 160 -7.18 -0.97 0.25
CA THR A 160 -8.37 -0.18 0.59
C THR A 160 -9.57 -0.66 -0.22
N VAL A 161 -10.72 -0.80 0.45
CA VAL A 161 -12.02 -1.00 -0.20
C VAL A 161 -12.87 0.22 0.11
N VAL A 162 -13.47 0.80 -0.92
CA VAL A 162 -14.44 1.88 -0.84
C VAL A 162 -15.77 1.31 -1.28
N ILE A 163 -16.80 1.49 -0.47
CA ILE A 163 -18.17 1.08 -0.78
C ILE A 163 -18.97 2.36 -0.98
N VAL A 164 -19.50 2.56 -2.18
CA VAL A 164 -20.33 3.70 -2.51
C VAL A 164 -21.79 3.25 -2.47
N PRO A 165 -22.63 3.88 -1.62
CA PRO A 165 -24.03 3.53 -1.52
C PRO A 165 -24.81 3.95 -2.77
N ALA A 166 -25.91 3.24 -3.04
CA ALA A 166 -26.84 3.62 -4.09
C ALA A 166 -27.39 5.03 -3.89
N GLY A 167 -27.60 5.77 -4.98
CA GLY A 167 -28.17 7.12 -4.96
C GLY A 167 -27.20 8.22 -4.50
N PHE A 168 -25.92 7.91 -4.31
CA PHE A 168 -24.93 8.86 -3.81
C PHE A 168 -24.67 10.02 -4.77
N ALA A 169 -24.59 9.76 -6.07
CA ALA A 169 -24.33 10.78 -7.09
C ALA A 169 -25.43 11.85 -7.15
N GLU A 170 -26.68 11.41 -7.09
CA GLU A 170 -27.87 12.27 -7.15
C GLU A 170 -27.93 13.16 -5.90
N GLU A 171 -27.72 12.59 -4.72
CA GLU A 171 -27.78 13.34 -3.47
C GLU A 171 -26.61 14.32 -3.36
N LEU A 172 -25.41 13.94 -3.81
CA LEU A 172 -24.27 14.85 -3.87
C LEU A 172 -24.52 16.02 -4.83
N SER A 173 -25.18 15.77 -5.96
CA SER A 173 -25.56 16.82 -6.92
C SER A 173 -26.56 17.80 -6.31
N ARG A 174 -27.56 17.30 -5.58
CA ARG A 174 -28.51 18.15 -4.82
C ARG A 174 -27.81 19.03 -3.80
N VAL A 175 -26.87 18.47 -3.03
CA VAL A 175 -26.11 19.23 -2.03
C VAL A 175 -25.23 20.29 -2.69
N ARG A 176 -24.58 19.97 -3.81
CA ARG A 176 -23.81 20.93 -4.60
C ARG A 176 -24.68 22.09 -5.08
N ASP A 177 -25.89 21.80 -5.59
CA ASP A 177 -26.82 22.83 -6.07
C ASP A 177 -27.33 23.71 -4.92
N GLN A 178 -27.56 23.14 -3.73
CA GLN A 178 -27.90 23.91 -2.53
C GLN A 178 -26.75 24.83 -2.10
N LEU A 179 -25.51 24.32 -2.12
CA LEU A 179 -24.32 25.12 -1.79
C LEU A 179 -24.08 26.23 -2.81
N ALA A 180 -24.33 26.00 -4.10
CA ALA A 180 -24.21 27.02 -5.13
C ALA A 180 -25.24 28.16 -4.94
N LYS A 181 -26.41 27.85 -4.38
CA LYS A 181 -27.48 28.83 -4.10
C LYS A 181 -27.25 29.59 -2.78
N HIS A 182 -26.62 28.97 -1.78
CA HIS A 182 -26.35 29.59 -0.47
C HIS A 182 -24.94 30.19 -0.40
N HIS A 183 -24.83 31.52 -0.53
CA HIS A 183 -23.58 32.27 -0.35
C HIS A 183 -23.23 32.59 1.12
N GLU A 184 -24.14 32.36 2.08
CA GLU A 184 -24.06 32.98 3.43
C GLU A 184 -23.36 32.16 4.53
N GLY A 185 -22.59 31.11 4.21
CA GLY A 185 -21.71 30.46 5.20
C GLY A 185 -22.43 29.71 6.35
N THR A 186 -23.76 29.69 6.38
CA THR A 186 -24.55 28.76 7.18
C THR A 186 -24.44 27.37 6.55
N GLY A 187 -23.67 26.49 7.19
CA GLY A 187 -23.42 25.13 6.68
C GLY A 187 -24.70 24.38 6.36
N VAL A 188 -24.76 23.74 5.18
CA VAL A 188 -25.86 22.86 4.79
C VAL A 188 -25.76 21.59 5.62
N SER A 189 -26.75 21.34 6.49
CA SER A 189 -26.90 20.06 7.19
C SER A 189 -27.48 19.04 6.21
N ALA A 190 -26.65 18.57 5.28
CA ALA A 190 -27.06 17.54 4.35
C ALA A 190 -26.85 16.16 4.99
N GLU A 191 -27.96 15.51 5.33
CA GLU A 191 -27.99 14.10 5.71
C GLU A 191 -28.10 13.28 4.42
N TYR A 192 -26.98 12.70 3.98
CA TYR A 192 -26.89 11.88 2.77
C TYR A 192 -26.08 10.62 3.05
N PRO A 193 -26.33 9.53 2.30
CA PRO A 193 -25.61 8.28 2.50
C PRO A 193 -24.13 8.48 2.18
N ARG A 194 -23.23 8.10 3.10
CA ARG A 194 -21.78 8.33 2.97
C ARG A 194 -21.06 7.07 2.50
N PRO A 195 -20.08 7.20 1.59
CA PRO A 195 -19.21 6.08 1.23
C PRO A 195 -18.46 5.53 2.43
N ALA A 196 -18.44 4.20 2.57
CA ALA A 196 -17.69 3.53 3.62
C ALA A 196 -16.28 3.20 3.10
N ILE A 197 -15.26 3.75 3.77
CA ILE A 197 -13.86 3.47 3.44
C ILE A 197 -13.27 2.53 4.49
N ARG A 198 -12.72 1.40 4.03
CA ARG A 198 -12.01 0.43 4.87
C ARG A 198 -10.59 0.26 4.36
N LYS A 199 -9.63 0.37 5.27
CA LYS A 199 -8.20 0.22 4.98
C LYS A 199 -7.67 -1.03 5.67
N SER A 200 -6.76 -1.75 5.01
CA SER A 200 -6.05 -2.85 5.66
C SER A 200 -5.30 -2.30 6.87
N PRO A 201 -5.31 -2.98 8.02
CA PRO A 201 -4.35 -2.68 9.07
C PRO A 201 -2.94 -2.85 8.49
N SER A 202 -2.19 -1.75 8.39
CA SER A 202 -0.81 -1.79 7.87
C SER A 202 0.02 -2.78 8.70
N PRO A 203 0.83 -3.66 8.09
CA PRO A 203 1.71 -4.57 8.83
C PRO A 203 2.76 -3.81 9.65
N SER A 204 3.03 -2.55 9.32
CA SER A 204 3.83 -1.65 10.15
C SER A 204 2.97 -1.09 11.29
N ILE A 205 3.31 -1.46 12.52
CA ILE A 205 2.73 -0.97 13.78
C ILE A 205 1.53 -1.80 14.26
N ARG A 206 1.82 -3.06 14.58
CA ARG A 206 1.19 -3.71 15.73
C ARG A 206 1.78 -3.09 17.02
N ARG A 207 1.57 -1.79 17.26
CA ARG A 207 1.69 -1.24 18.62
C ARG A 207 0.53 -1.84 19.38
N ARG A 208 0.81 -2.92 20.09
CA ARG A 208 -0.06 -3.46 21.12
C ARG A 208 -0.14 -2.38 22.21
N MET A 209 -0.99 -1.37 22.02
CA MET A 209 -1.46 -0.51 23.10
C MET A 209 -2.35 -1.38 23.96
N THR A 210 -1.72 -2.12 24.88
CA THR A 210 -2.42 -2.67 26.03
C THR A 210 -2.91 -1.48 26.83
N TRP A 211 -4.19 -1.16 26.68
CA TRP A 211 -4.88 -0.27 27.61
C TRP A 211 -4.92 -0.99 28.96
N HIS A 212 -3.96 -0.69 29.82
CA HIS A 212 -4.07 -1.00 31.23
C HIS A 212 -4.93 0.11 31.84
N CYS A 213 -6.24 -0.11 31.90
CA CYS A 213 -7.11 0.73 32.73
C CYS A 213 -6.83 0.33 34.19
N PRO A 214 -6.21 1.19 35.02
CA PRO A 214 -6.22 0.95 36.45
C PRO A 214 -7.65 1.08 36.94
N ASN A 215 -8.12 0.01 37.57
CA ASN A 215 -9.40 -0.10 38.23
C ASN A 215 -9.61 1.09 39.20
N ARG A 216 -10.39 2.10 38.81
CA ARG A 216 -10.96 3.10 39.71
C ARG A 216 -12.39 3.43 39.30
N SER A 217 -13.24 3.31 40.29
CA SER A 217 -14.67 3.63 40.35
C SER A 217 -15.03 4.96 39.66
N PRO A 218 -16.26 5.11 39.14
CA PRO A 218 -16.65 6.28 38.36
C PRO A 218 -16.73 7.54 39.24
N PRO A 219 -16.10 8.66 38.87
CA PRO A 219 -16.52 9.95 39.38
C PRO A 219 -17.73 10.44 38.57
N ALA A 220 -18.78 10.84 39.28
CA ALA A 220 -19.82 11.70 38.75
C ALA A 220 -19.20 13.06 38.35
N SER A 221 -19.74 13.68 37.30
CA SER A 221 -19.34 14.97 36.73
C SER A 221 -18.20 14.93 35.71
N GLY A 222 -18.49 15.48 34.54
CA GLY A 222 -17.67 15.42 33.33
C GLY A 222 -16.29 16.05 33.48
N ALA A 223 -15.28 15.36 32.96
CA ALA A 223 -13.99 15.91 32.63
C ALA A 223 -13.42 15.19 31.39
N ASN A 224 -13.16 15.98 30.35
CA ASN A 224 -12.55 15.58 29.09
C ASN A 224 -11.18 14.91 29.32
N CYS A 225 -11.06 13.63 28.97
CA CYS A 225 -9.76 12.99 28.76
C CYS A 225 -9.28 13.25 27.34
N PHE A 226 -8.60 14.39 27.12
CA PHE A 226 -7.75 14.61 25.95
C PHE A 226 -6.30 14.54 26.42
N ARG A 227 -5.58 13.47 26.05
CA ARG A 227 -4.11 13.46 26.16
C ARG A 227 -3.52 13.07 24.82
N ARG A 228 -2.92 14.07 24.16
CA ARG A 228 -1.99 13.92 23.03
C ARG A 228 -0.75 13.16 23.51
N SER A 229 -0.37 12.13 22.75
CA SER A 229 1.02 11.77 22.47
C SER A 229 1.06 10.72 21.37
#